data_AF-U9W1K5-F1
#
_entry.id   AF-U9W1K5-F1
#
_cell.length_a   1.000
_cell.length_b   1.000
_cell.length_c   1.000
_cell.angle_alpha   90.00
_cell.angle_beta   90.00
_cell.angle_gamma   90.00
#
_symmetry.space_group_name_H-M   'P 1'
#
loop_
_entity.id
_entity.type
_entity.pdbx_description
1 polymer ?
#
loop_
_entity_poly.entity_id
_entity_poly.type
_entity_poly.pdbx_seq_one_letter_code
_entity_poly.pdbx_strand_id
1 'polypeptide(L)'
;MKSLFFGALAAVFVTAVTPAVVHSSPAITLSQNLASTATAQAMDKAAISAMINGVATFADQNDFVRIETFYADEIQVDYRSLWGGEVQTYTPESLMMAWAGVLPGFDQTYHDISNIQVQLADARATATADVIAEHYLGEGFWQVTGQYEYRFVKQADQWQITHMTFNLVDEVGDRRLVTLASERSKIEPSSYRQQQQTEQTVRDFLTSLETKDMDAFAAVWAEDAVQDMPFSPEGFPKRLEGRDHLLQHYAAWPEISGRANFTEELVFYPMADPTMVFAEWRGVVDILSTGRLYEQRYGGLFHVVDGQIQLFREYYDPIVFRVAFGLDEGSTADN
;
A
#
# COMPACT_ATOMS: atom_id res chain seq x y z
N MET A 1 24.07 -41.30 -79.44
CA MET A 1 25.33 -42.09 -79.47
C MET A 1 25.85 -42.22 -78.05
N LYS A 2 25.93 -43.45 -77.51
CA LYS A 2 26.72 -43.98 -76.36
C LYS A 2 26.66 -43.19 -75.02
N SER A 3 26.51 -43.72 -73.81
CA SER A 3 26.54 -45.07 -73.21
C SER A 3 26.04 -44.91 -71.76
N LEU A 4 25.45 -45.97 -71.19
CA LEU A 4 25.21 -46.14 -69.75
C LEU A 4 26.54 -46.30 -68.96
N PHE A 5 26.52 -46.00 -67.65
CA PHE A 5 26.77 -46.92 -66.51
C PHE A 5 27.57 -46.37 -65.30
N PHE A 6 27.19 -46.90 -64.12
CA PHE A 6 27.92 -47.15 -62.87
C PHE A 6 28.20 -46.02 -61.85
N GLY A 7 27.78 -46.28 -60.60
CA GLY A 7 28.17 -45.55 -59.41
C GLY A 7 29.45 -46.07 -58.76
N ALA A 8 29.99 -45.31 -57.81
CA ALA A 8 30.99 -45.76 -56.83
C ALA A 8 31.04 -44.83 -55.60
N LEU A 9 31.22 -45.46 -54.43
CA LEU A 9 31.48 -44.92 -53.10
C LEU A 9 32.61 -43.87 -53.05
N ALA A 10 32.46 -42.87 -52.16
CA ALA A 10 33.58 -42.16 -51.54
C ALA A 10 33.36 -42.11 -50.02
N ALA A 11 34.40 -42.50 -49.28
CA ALA A 11 34.42 -42.67 -47.82
C ALA A 11 34.38 -41.32 -47.08
N VAL A 12 33.61 -41.25 -45.99
CA VAL A 12 33.62 -40.14 -45.03
C VAL A 12 34.47 -40.55 -43.82
N PHE A 13 35.59 -39.84 -43.62
CA PHE A 13 36.39 -39.94 -42.39
C PHE A 13 35.68 -39.19 -41.25
N VAL A 14 35.30 -39.91 -40.19
CA VAL A 14 34.87 -39.31 -38.92
C VAL A 14 36.13 -38.99 -38.10
N THR A 15 36.40 -37.72 -37.87
CA THR A 15 37.40 -37.27 -36.88
C THR A 15 36.68 -37.02 -35.55
N ALA A 16 37.11 -37.72 -34.50
CA ALA A 16 36.62 -37.49 -33.15
C ALA A 16 37.19 -36.16 -32.61
N VAL A 17 36.32 -35.19 -32.33
CA VAL A 17 36.67 -33.98 -31.59
C VAL A 17 36.57 -34.30 -30.10
N THR A 18 37.68 -34.31 -29.40
CA THR A 18 37.69 -34.31 -27.93
C THR A 18 37.26 -32.92 -27.44
N PRO A 19 36.36 -32.79 -26.47
CA PRO A 19 36.05 -31.48 -25.90
C PRO A 19 37.25 -31.03 -25.06
N ALA A 20 37.83 -29.89 -25.43
CA ALA A 20 38.82 -29.22 -24.60
C ALA A 20 38.12 -28.69 -23.34
N VAL A 21 38.53 -29.17 -22.17
CA VAL A 21 38.13 -28.58 -20.89
C VAL A 21 38.79 -27.20 -20.79
N VAL A 22 38.01 -26.14 -20.95
CA VAL A 22 38.47 -24.76 -20.77
C VAL A 22 38.63 -24.51 -19.27
N HIS A 23 39.85 -24.64 -18.76
CA HIS A 23 40.17 -24.15 -17.41
C HIS A 23 40.32 -22.62 -17.47
N SER A 24 39.32 -21.89 -16.96
CA SER A 24 39.43 -20.46 -16.74
C SER A 24 40.55 -20.18 -15.73
N SER A 25 41.51 -19.32 -16.10
CA SER A 25 42.61 -18.96 -15.21
C SER A 25 42.12 -18.14 -14.01
N PRO A 26 42.60 -18.41 -12.79
CA PRO A 26 42.12 -17.75 -11.56
C PRO A 26 42.23 -16.22 -11.61
N ALA A 27 43.20 -15.65 -12.34
CA ALA A 27 43.33 -14.20 -12.54
C ALA A 27 42.22 -13.59 -13.42
N ILE A 28 41.73 -14.32 -14.43
CA ILE A 28 40.61 -13.88 -15.28
C ILE A 28 39.31 -13.94 -14.49
N THR A 29 39.09 -15.01 -13.72
CA THR A 29 37.93 -15.16 -12.83
C THR A 29 37.92 -14.07 -11.75
N LEU A 30 39.06 -13.74 -11.16
CA LEU A 30 39.17 -12.66 -10.16
C LEU A 30 38.84 -11.29 -10.76
N SER A 31 39.35 -10.99 -11.96
CA SER A 31 39.11 -9.70 -12.64
C SER A 31 37.63 -9.55 -13.07
N GLN A 32 37.00 -10.62 -13.55
CA GLN A 32 35.58 -10.63 -13.90
C GLN A 32 34.68 -10.47 -12.67
N ASN A 33 35.02 -11.13 -11.56
CA ASN A 33 34.28 -10.99 -10.31
C ASN A 33 34.38 -9.56 -9.75
N LEU A 34 35.57 -8.94 -9.79
CA LEU A 34 35.76 -7.55 -9.36
C LEU A 34 34.95 -6.56 -10.21
N ALA A 35 34.91 -6.75 -11.53
CA ALA A 35 34.12 -5.90 -12.43
C ALA A 35 32.61 -6.06 -12.21
N SER A 36 32.14 -7.28 -11.95
CA SER A 36 30.74 -7.58 -11.62
C SER A 36 30.33 -6.91 -10.30
N THR A 37 31.16 -7.05 -9.26
CA THR A 37 30.92 -6.43 -7.95
C THR A 37 30.91 -4.90 -8.05
N ALA A 38 31.85 -4.30 -8.78
CA ALA A 38 31.89 -2.85 -8.97
C ALA A 38 30.64 -2.32 -9.71
N THR A 39 30.15 -3.08 -10.70
CA THR A 39 28.92 -2.74 -11.44
C THR A 39 27.69 -2.82 -10.53
N ALA A 40 27.55 -3.89 -9.76
CA ALA A 40 26.46 -4.05 -8.79
C ALA A 40 26.44 -2.92 -7.76
N GLN A 41 27.61 -2.58 -7.20
CA GLN A 41 27.74 -1.46 -6.26
C GLN A 41 27.37 -0.11 -6.89
N ALA A 42 27.72 0.13 -8.17
CA ALA A 42 27.33 1.36 -8.86
C ALA A 42 25.80 1.43 -9.06
N MET A 43 25.16 0.30 -9.41
CA MET A 43 23.70 0.22 -9.52
C MET A 43 23.00 0.46 -8.18
N ASP A 44 23.50 -0.12 -7.09
CA ASP A 44 22.95 0.08 -5.75
C ASP A 44 23.06 1.55 -5.31
N LYS A 45 24.21 2.19 -5.54
CA LYS A 45 24.38 3.63 -5.24
C LYS A 45 23.43 4.50 -6.06
N ALA A 46 23.22 4.18 -7.34
CA ALA A 46 22.28 4.89 -8.19
C ALA A 46 20.83 4.70 -7.71
N ALA A 47 20.44 3.48 -7.32
CA ALA A 47 19.12 3.18 -6.78
C ALA A 47 18.84 3.97 -5.48
N ILE A 48 19.80 3.98 -4.55
CA ILE A 48 19.70 4.77 -3.30
C ILE A 48 19.60 6.26 -3.62
N SER A 49 20.43 6.78 -4.53
CA SER A 49 20.38 8.20 -4.90
C SER A 49 19.07 8.59 -5.56
N ALA A 50 18.52 7.71 -6.43
CA ALA A 50 17.22 7.92 -7.05
C ALA A 50 16.09 7.91 -6.03
N MET A 51 16.15 7.01 -5.03
CA MET A 51 15.18 6.97 -3.94
C MET A 51 15.22 8.24 -3.09
N ILE A 52 16.40 8.75 -2.71
CA ILE A 52 16.52 10.01 -1.96
C ILE A 52 15.93 11.19 -2.74
N ASN A 53 16.25 11.33 -4.03
CA ASN A 53 15.62 12.35 -4.88
C ASN A 53 14.11 12.15 -5.01
N GLY A 54 13.68 10.89 -5.08
CA GLY A 54 12.27 10.50 -5.14
C GLY A 54 11.49 10.97 -3.93
N VAL A 55 12.03 10.83 -2.70
CA VAL A 55 11.38 11.30 -1.47
C VAL A 55 11.01 12.79 -1.59
N ALA A 56 11.97 13.64 -1.98
CA ALA A 56 11.74 15.07 -2.17
C ALA A 56 10.74 15.35 -3.31
N THR A 57 10.96 14.75 -4.47
CA THR A 57 10.13 14.96 -5.67
C THR A 57 8.68 14.58 -5.43
N PHE A 58 8.43 13.43 -4.83
CA PHE A 58 7.07 12.96 -4.56
C PHE A 58 6.43 13.69 -3.38
N ALA A 59 7.21 14.16 -2.39
CA ALA A 59 6.69 15.01 -1.33
C ALA A 59 6.14 16.33 -1.90
N ASP A 60 6.87 16.96 -2.83
CA ASP A 60 6.43 18.18 -3.53
C ASP A 60 5.22 17.95 -4.45
N GLN A 61 5.04 16.72 -4.93
CA GLN A 61 3.88 16.31 -5.73
C GLN A 61 2.70 15.82 -4.88
N ASN A 62 2.87 15.73 -3.56
CA ASN A 62 1.93 15.09 -2.64
C ASN A 62 1.59 13.62 -3.01
N ASP A 63 2.52 12.90 -3.66
CA ASP A 63 2.36 11.49 -4.04
C ASP A 63 2.90 10.58 -2.91
N PHE A 64 2.15 10.57 -1.80
CA PHE A 64 2.53 9.82 -0.61
C PHE A 64 2.52 8.31 -0.81
N VAL A 65 1.65 7.79 -1.71
CA VAL A 65 1.57 6.37 -2.06
C VAL A 65 2.90 5.88 -2.63
N ARG A 66 3.57 6.67 -3.49
CA ARG A 66 4.91 6.35 -3.98
C ARG A 66 5.93 6.35 -2.86
N ILE A 67 5.89 7.36 -2.00
CA ILE A 67 6.88 7.56 -0.94
C ILE A 67 6.84 6.41 0.08
N GLU A 68 5.66 5.90 0.44
CA GLU A 68 5.52 4.77 1.37
C GLU A 68 6.39 3.57 0.96
N THR A 69 6.48 3.29 -0.35
CA THR A 69 7.23 2.15 -0.88
C THR A 69 8.74 2.23 -0.66
N PHE A 70 9.27 3.40 -0.30
CA PHE A 70 10.70 3.61 -0.07
C PHE A 70 11.15 3.22 1.33
N TYR A 71 10.22 3.00 2.25
CA TYR A 71 10.53 2.76 3.64
C TYR A 71 10.42 1.28 4.02
N ALA A 72 11.21 0.88 5.01
CA ALA A 72 11.02 -0.38 5.70
C ALA A 72 9.81 -0.28 6.65
N ASP A 73 9.31 -1.41 7.13
CA ASP A 73 8.14 -1.47 8.03
C ASP A 73 8.26 -0.60 9.29
N GLU A 74 9.50 -0.35 9.73
CA GLU A 74 9.83 0.54 10.84
C GLU A 74 10.92 1.55 10.43
N ILE A 75 10.65 2.83 10.68
CA ILE A 75 11.56 3.94 10.36
C ILE A 75 11.79 4.82 11.59
N GLN A 76 13.05 5.12 11.89
CA GLN A 76 13.39 6.18 12.83
C GLN A 76 13.55 7.52 12.10
N VAL A 77 12.77 8.52 12.51
CA VAL A 77 12.85 9.87 11.97
C VAL A 77 13.29 10.84 13.05
N ASP A 78 14.41 11.54 12.80
CA ASP A 78 14.98 12.53 13.70
C ASP A 78 14.90 13.93 13.07
N TYR A 79 13.92 14.69 13.52
CA TYR A 79 13.76 16.11 13.18
C TYR A 79 14.06 17.03 14.36
N ARG A 80 14.81 16.58 15.37
CA ARG A 80 15.07 17.37 16.58
C ARG A 80 15.79 18.67 16.31
N SER A 81 16.66 18.71 15.30
CA SER A 81 17.35 19.94 14.89
C SER A 81 16.37 21.04 14.43
N LEU A 82 15.21 20.64 13.91
CA LEU A 82 14.18 21.55 13.41
C LEU A 82 13.09 21.81 14.45
N TRP A 83 12.53 20.76 15.05
CA TRP A 83 11.35 20.86 15.93
C TRP A 83 11.66 20.72 17.43
N GLY A 84 12.88 20.33 17.81
CA GLY A 84 13.17 19.85 19.15
C GLY A 84 12.55 18.47 19.43
N GLY A 85 12.37 18.13 20.71
CA GLY A 85 11.73 16.87 21.12
C GLY A 85 12.64 15.64 21.04
N GLU A 86 12.05 14.49 20.72
CA GLU A 86 12.71 13.18 20.70
C GLU A 86 12.64 12.54 19.31
N VAL A 87 13.58 11.63 19.02
CA VAL A 87 13.52 10.79 17.83
C VAL A 87 12.25 9.95 17.87
N GLN A 88 11.53 9.88 16.74
CA GLN A 88 10.28 9.14 16.65
C GLN A 88 10.44 7.91 15.76
N THR A 89 9.66 6.88 16.06
CA THR A 89 9.54 5.68 15.23
C THR A 89 8.18 5.67 14.54
N TYR A 90 8.16 5.39 13.25
CA TYR A 90 6.96 5.33 12.43
C TYR A 90 6.88 4.03 11.63
N THR A 91 5.65 3.66 11.27
CA THR A 91 5.38 2.85 10.06
C THR A 91 5.41 3.76 8.81
N PRO A 92 5.58 3.22 7.59
CA PRO A 92 5.49 4.02 6.37
C PRO A 92 4.17 4.82 6.28
N GLU A 93 3.05 4.15 6.55
CA GLU A 93 1.71 4.75 6.53
C GLU A 93 1.58 5.91 7.52
N SER A 94 2.02 5.72 8.78
CA SER A 94 1.91 6.78 9.81
C SER A 94 2.83 7.97 9.55
N LEU A 95 4.01 7.74 8.97
CA LEU A 95 4.89 8.82 8.52
C LEU A 95 4.26 9.62 7.38
N MET A 96 3.69 8.93 6.38
CA MET A 96 3.01 9.59 5.26
C MET A 96 1.73 10.29 5.68
N MET A 97 0.97 9.72 6.62
CA MET A 97 -0.16 10.40 7.24
C MET A 97 0.29 11.70 7.90
N ALA A 98 1.42 11.71 8.61
CA ALA A 98 1.96 12.94 9.22
C ALA A 98 2.29 13.99 8.15
N TRP A 99 3.01 13.65 7.08
CA TRP A 99 3.38 14.59 6.02
C TRP A 99 2.18 15.08 5.21
N ALA A 100 1.26 14.18 4.87
CA ALA A 100 0.00 14.48 4.20
C ALA A 100 -0.93 15.39 5.02
N GLY A 101 -0.66 15.53 6.33
CA GLY A 101 -1.35 16.46 7.21
C GLY A 101 -0.82 17.89 7.17
N VAL A 102 0.25 18.15 6.41
CA VAL A 102 0.94 19.45 6.40
C VAL A 102 1.25 19.90 4.97
N LEU A 103 1.97 19.09 4.19
CA LEU A 103 2.51 19.50 2.89
C LEU A 103 1.43 19.97 1.89
N PRO A 104 0.28 19.26 1.76
CA PRO A 104 -0.80 19.69 0.87
C PRO A 104 -1.46 21.02 1.28
N GLY A 105 -1.21 21.51 2.50
CA GLY A 105 -1.73 22.78 2.99
C GLY A 105 -0.94 24.00 2.51
N PHE A 106 0.29 23.81 2.03
CA PHE A 106 1.03 24.83 1.30
C PHE A 106 0.50 24.96 -0.13
N ASP A 107 0.65 26.14 -0.72
CA ASP A 107 0.32 26.32 -2.15
C ASP A 107 1.36 25.63 -3.04
N GLN A 108 2.62 25.63 -2.59
CA GLN A 108 3.73 24.94 -3.25
C GLN A 108 4.81 24.62 -2.21
N THR A 109 5.41 23.44 -2.32
CA THR A 109 6.69 23.12 -1.71
C THR A 109 7.70 22.77 -2.79
N TYR A 110 8.98 22.99 -2.50
CA TYR A 110 10.07 22.59 -3.36
C TYR A 110 11.29 22.18 -2.53
N HIS A 111 11.73 20.94 -2.68
CA HIS A 111 12.89 20.39 -2.01
C HIS A 111 14.01 20.14 -3.02
N ASP A 112 15.01 21.02 -3.06
CA ASP A 112 16.22 20.82 -3.85
C ASP A 112 17.20 19.92 -3.09
N ILE A 113 17.38 18.70 -3.59
CA ILE A 113 18.32 17.71 -3.04
C ILE A 113 19.59 17.71 -3.87
N SER A 114 20.73 17.82 -3.20
CA SER A 114 22.03 17.83 -3.87
C SER A 114 23.11 17.10 -3.08
N ASN A 115 24.29 16.97 -3.69
CA ASN A 115 25.50 16.43 -3.06
C ASN A 115 25.31 15.08 -2.34
N ILE A 116 24.57 14.15 -2.97
CA ILE A 116 24.29 12.84 -2.38
C ILE A 116 25.58 12.02 -2.31
N GLN A 117 25.94 11.57 -1.11
CA GLN A 117 27.11 10.72 -0.86
C GLN A 117 26.66 9.37 -0.28
N VAL A 118 26.80 8.29 -1.06
CA VAL A 118 26.36 6.93 -0.65
C VAL A 118 27.55 6.04 -0.29
N GLN A 119 27.46 5.42 0.88
CA GLN A 119 28.42 4.43 1.39
C GLN A 119 27.71 3.08 1.55
N LEU A 120 28.17 2.07 0.80
CA LEU A 120 27.62 0.72 0.83
C LEU A 120 28.39 -0.16 1.83
N ALA A 121 27.68 -1.02 2.53
CA ALA A 121 28.19 -2.07 3.40
C ALA A 121 27.30 -3.32 3.26
N ASP A 122 27.59 -4.14 2.25
CA ASP A 122 26.80 -5.33 1.88
C ASP A 122 25.31 -5.01 1.68
N ALA A 123 24.42 -5.62 2.48
CA ALA A 123 22.97 -5.40 2.46
C ALA A 123 22.53 -4.17 3.28
N ARG A 124 23.46 -3.25 3.58
CA ARG A 124 23.21 -1.99 4.27
C ARG A 124 23.89 -0.85 3.55
N ALA A 125 23.36 0.36 3.74
CA ALA A 125 24.00 1.57 3.26
C ALA A 125 23.74 2.73 4.19
N THR A 126 24.61 3.73 4.13
CA THR A 126 24.35 5.07 4.64
C THR A 126 24.44 6.07 3.50
N ALA A 127 23.72 7.18 3.63
CA ALA A 127 23.88 8.29 2.71
C ALA A 127 23.73 9.63 3.42
N THR A 128 24.38 10.65 2.89
CA THR A 128 24.12 12.05 3.23
C THR A 128 23.63 12.79 1.99
N ALA A 129 22.79 13.80 2.17
CA ALA A 129 22.33 14.66 1.08
C ALA A 129 22.08 16.07 1.61
N ASP A 130 22.54 17.09 0.88
CA ASP A 130 22.25 18.48 1.22
C ASP A 130 20.84 18.82 0.70
N VAL A 131 20.11 19.68 1.44
CA VAL A 131 18.75 20.08 1.08
C VAL A 131 18.51 21.57 1.29
N ILE A 132 17.81 22.17 0.34
CA ILE A 132 17.11 23.45 0.50
C ILE A 132 15.63 23.17 0.27
N ALA A 133 14.81 23.37 1.31
CA ALA A 133 13.39 23.12 1.27
C ALA A 133 12.63 24.44 1.41
N GLU A 134 11.89 24.81 0.37
CA GLU A 134 11.11 26.03 0.26
C GLU A 134 9.61 25.71 0.35
N HIS A 135 8.87 26.54 1.08
CA HIS A 135 7.44 26.38 1.29
C HIS A 135 6.75 27.74 1.11
N TYR A 136 5.69 27.75 0.30
CA TYR A 136 4.95 28.95 -0.07
C TYR A 136 3.49 28.82 0.34
N LEU A 137 2.94 29.88 0.95
CA LEU A 137 1.52 29.97 1.32
C LEU A 137 1.03 31.41 1.21
N GLY A 138 0.20 31.69 0.21
CA GLY A 138 -0.16 33.05 -0.19
C GLY A 138 1.08 33.86 -0.57
N GLU A 139 1.25 35.02 0.07
CA GLU A 139 2.48 35.83 -0.05
C GLU A 139 3.58 35.42 0.97
N GLY A 140 3.31 34.40 1.79
CA GLY A 140 4.23 33.89 2.79
C GLY A 140 5.28 32.95 2.22
N PHE A 141 6.45 32.94 2.84
CA PHE A 141 7.59 32.11 2.49
C PHE A 141 8.27 31.56 3.75
N TRP A 142 8.64 30.29 3.69
CA TRP A 142 9.47 29.62 4.70
C TRP A 142 10.46 28.67 4.04
N GLN A 143 11.73 28.79 4.39
CA GLN A 143 12.80 27.94 3.88
C GLN A 143 13.63 27.38 5.03
N VAL A 144 14.00 26.11 4.91
CA VAL A 144 15.04 25.48 5.72
C VAL A 144 16.15 24.96 4.82
N THR A 145 17.38 25.13 5.27
CA THR A 145 18.57 24.58 4.63
C THR A 145 19.26 23.66 5.62
N GLY A 146 19.70 22.50 5.16
CA GLY A 146 20.33 21.52 6.03
C GLY A 146 20.92 20.34 5.28
N GLN A 147 21.17 19.27 6.02
CA GLN A 147 21.65 18.01 5.49
C GLN A 147 20.83 16.86 6.06
N TYR A 148 20.43 15.94 5.20
CA TYR A 148 19.88 14.67 5.60
C TYR A 148 20.97 13.62 5.80
N GLU A 149 20.78 12.78 6.81
CA GLU A 149 21.49 11.51 6.98
C GLU A 149 20.49 10.36 6.90
N TYR A 150 20.82 9.35 6.10
CA TYR A 150 19.98 8.18 5.87
C TYR A 150 20.69 6.88 6.24
N ARG A 151 19.90 5.88 6.63
CA ARG A 151 20.34 4.47 6.69
C ARG A 151 19.36 3.59 5.92
N PHE A 152 19.92 2.60 5.23
CA PHE A 152 19.16 1.70 4.38
C PHE A 152 19.47 0.23 4.68
N VAL A 153 18.49 -0.62 4.38
CA VAL A 153 18.63 -2.07 4.31
C VAL A 153 18.20 -2.55 2.93
N LYS A 154 18.84 -3.61 2.43
CA LYS A 154 18.43 -4.28 1.19
C LYS A 154 17.65 -5.55 1.54
N GLN A 155 16.37 -5.62 1.14
CA GLN A 155 15.47 -6.75 1.34
C GLN A 155 14.92 -7.21 -0.01
N ALA A 156 14.97 -8.52 -0.30
CA ALA A 156 14.51 -9.09 -1.57
C ALA A 156 15.00 -8.32 -2.83
N ASP A 157 16.28 -7.90 -2.79
CA ASP A 157 16.95 -7.10 -3.83
C ASP A 157 16.46 -5.64 -3.99
N GLN A 158 15.64 -5.14 -3.05
CA GLN A 158 15.17 -3.76 -3.01
C GLN A 158 15.74 -3.01 -1.80
N TRP A 159 16.15 -1.76 -2.01
CA TRP A 159 16.60 -0.89 -0.93
C TRP A 159 15.43 -0.21 -0.26
N GLN A 160 15.48 -0.11 1.06
CA GLN A 160 14.49 0.57 1.88
C GLN A 160 15.16 1.47 2.92
N ILE A 161 14.58 2.64 3.17
CA ILE A 161 14.99 3.58 4.22
C ILE A 161 14.53 3.05 5.58
N THR A 162 15.45 3.02 6.53
CA THR A 162 15.18 2.63 7.94
C THR A 162 15.39 3.80 8.90
N HIS A 163 16.18 4.80 8.50
CA HIS A 163 16.46 5.97 9.31
C HIS A 163 16.56 7.21 8.42
N MET A 164 16.03 8.33 8.91
CA MET A 164 16.16 9.64 8.29
C MET A 164 16.32 10.72 9.36
N THR A 165 17.47 11.38 9.36
CA THR A 165 17.77 12.52 10.25
C THR A 165 17.89 13.77 9.42
N PHE A 166 17.20 14.84 9.79
CA PHE A 166 17.46 16.17 9.25
C PHE A 166 18.32 16.97 10.22
N ASN A 167 19.41 17.53 9.73
CA ASN A 167 20.29 18.43 10.47
C ASN A 167 20.14 19.85 9.90
N LEU A 168 19.42 20.72 10.63
CA LEU A 168 19.22 22.12 10.28
C LEU A 168 20.55 22.89 10.29
N VAL A 169 20.80 23.67 9.22
CA VAL A 169 21.95 24.57 9.08
C VAL A 169 21.51 26.02 9.11
N ASP A 170 20.47 26.37 8.34
CA ASP A 170 19.93 27.73 8.27
C ASP A 170 18.42 27.73 8.06
N GLU A 171 17.77 28.82 8.42
CA GLU A 171 16.33 29.01 8.25
C GLU A 171 16.00 30.46 7.93
N VAL A 172 15.13 30.65 6.94
CA VAL A 172 14.69 31.96 6.46
C VAL A 172 13.17 31.98 6.34
N GLY A 173 12.56 33.14 6.63
CA GLY A 173 11.12 33.35 6.47
C GLY A 173 10.32 33.04 7.73
N ASP A 174 9.07 32.60 7.55
CA ASP A 174 8.10 32.48 8.64
C ASP A 174 7.66 31.02 8.88
N ARG A 175 8.29 30.37 9.86
CA ARG A 175 7.95 29.00 10.26
C ARG A 175 6.47 28.81 10.65
N ARG A 176 5.77 29.87 11.07
CA ARG A 176 4.35 29.77 11.47
C ARG A 176 3.44 29.34 10.32
N LEU A 177 3.89 29.45 9.07
CA LEU A 177 3.17 28.94 7.90
C LEU A 177 2.90 27.43 8.00
N VAL A 178 3.75 26.67 8.69
CA VAL A 178 3.55 25.22 8.90
C VAL A 178 2.27 24.94 9.69
N THR A 179 1.98 25.76 10.71
CA THR A 179 0.72 25.67 11.46
C THR A 179 -0.46 26.02 10.56
N LEU A 180 -0.36 27.09 9.76
CA LEU A 180 -1.43 27.48 8.84
C LEU A 180 -1.70 26.41 7.77
N ALA A 181 -0.65 25.84 7.18
CA ALA A 181 -0.74 24.74 6.23
C ALA A 181 -1.42 23.52 6.88
N SER A 182 -1.02 23.17 8.10
CA SER A 182 -1.65 22.08 8.86
C SER A 182 -3.14 22.33 9.12
N GLU A 183 -3.54 23.55 9.49
CA GLU A 183 -4.96 23.89 9.66
C GLU A 183 -5.73 23.83 8.34
N ARG A 184 -5.12 24.27 7.23
CA ARG A 184 -5.73 24.12 5.89
C ARG A 184 -5.91 22.66 5.51
N SER A 185 -4.90 21.81 5.72
CA SER A 185 -4.98 20.36 5.44
C SER A 185 -6.00 19.61 6.31
N LYS A 186 -6.39 20.16 7.47
CA LYS A 186 -7.51 19.61 8.25
C LYS A 186 -8.87 19.91 7.62
N ILE A 187 -9.02 21.10 7.02
CA ILE A 187 -10.26 21.55 6.38
C ILE A 187 -10.40 20.90 5.00
N GLU A 188 -9.30 20.79 4.27
CA GLU A 188 -9.21 20.19 2.93
C GLU A 188 -8.21 19.03 2.97
N PRO A 189 -8.61 17.83 3.44
CA PRO A 189 -7.72 16.69 3.50
C PRO A 189 -7.23 16.28 2.11
N SER A 190 -5.96 15.88 2.01
CA SER A 190 -5.41 15.35 0.76
C SER A 190 -6.10 14.05 0.33
N SER A 191 -6.03 13.73 -0.96
CA SER A 191 -6.56 12.48 -1.50
C SER A 191 -6.01 11.25 -0.75
N TYR A 192 -4.72 11.28 -0.38
CA TYR A 192 -4.10 10.23 0.42
C TYR A 192 -4.79 10.04 1.78
N ARG A 193 -5.01 11.13 2.54
CA ARG A 193 -5.68 11.04 3.85
C ARG A 193 -7.14 10.61 3.73
N GLN A 194 -7.84 11.09 2.71
CA GLN A 194 -9.21 10.66 2.41
C GLN A 194 -9.25 9.16 2.09
N GLN A 195 -8.34 8.67 1.25
CA GLN A 195 -8.24 7.25 0.92
C GLN A 195 -7.97 6.39 2.16
N GLN A 196 -7.00 6.76 3.00
CA GLN A 196 -6.71 6.03 4.24
C GLN A 196 -7.91 6.03 5.19
N GLN A 197 -8.63 7.15 5.31
CA GLN A 197 -9.86 7.20 6.11
C GLN A 197 -10.96 6.30 5.54
N THR A 198 -11.13 6.27 4.22
CA THR A 198 -12.08 5.41 3.51
C THR A 198 -11.78 3.93 3.79
N GLU A 199 -10.53 3.50 3.59
CA GLU A 199 -10.10 2.12 3.84
C GLU A 199 -10.24 1.73 5.32
N GLN A 200 -9.86 2.63 6.24
CA GLN A 200 -10.02 2.40 7.67
C GLN A 200 -11.49 2.26 8.07
N THR A 201 -12.40 3.08 7.52
CA THR A 201 -13.84 2.98 7.82
C THR A 201 -14.42 1.64 7.37
N VAL A 202 -14.00 1.13 6.20
CA VAL A 202 -14.42 -0.20 5.74
C VAL A 202 -13.86 -1.31 6.64
N ARG A 203 -12.61 -1.18 7.09
CA ARG A 203 -12.01 -2.11 8.05
C ARG A 203 -12.77 -2.09 9.38
N ASP A 204 -13.09 -0.92 9.90
CA ASP A 204 -13.85 -0.74 11.15
C ASP A 204 -15.25 -1.35 11.04
N PHE A 205 -15.93 -1.17 9.91
CA PHE A 205 -17.19 -1.85 9.61
C PHE A 205 -17.06 -3.37 9.71
N LEU A 206 -16.10 -3.97 9.01
CA LEU A 206 -15.91 -5.42 9.01
C LEU A 206 -15.48 -5.94 10.39
N THR A 207 -14.55 -5.25 11.06
CA THR A 207 -14.11 -5.61 12.42
C THR A 207 -15.26 -5.51 13.42
N SER A 208 -16.15 -4.52 13.31
CA SER A 208 -17.31 -4.42 14.21
C SER A 208 -18.24 -5.64 14.11
N LEU A 209 -18.35 -6.24 12.93
CA LEU A 209 -19.08 -7.51 12.73
C LEU A 209 -18.32 -8.71 13.29
N GLU A 210 -16.99 -8.75 13.20
CA GLU A 210 -16.15 -9.81 13.78
C GLU A 210 -16.24 -9.82 15.32
N THR A 211 -16.13 -8.64 15.93
CA THR A 211 -16.11 -8.44 17.38
C THR A 211 -17.51 -8.32 17.98
N LYS A 212 -18.53 -8.16 17.13
CA LYS A 212 -19.94 -7.92 17.50
C LYS A 212 -20.12 -6.64 18.30
N ASP A 213 -19.27 -5.65 18.08
CA ASP A 213 -19.41 -4.32 18.64
C ASP A 213 -20.45 -3.53 17.83
N MET A 214 -21.71 -3.64 18.25
CA MET A 214 -22.83 -3.02 17.52
C MET A 214 -22.88 -1.51 17.68
N ASP A 215 -22.21 -0.94 18.68
CA ASP A 215 -22.07 0.51 18.83
C ASP A 215 -21.06 1.04 17.80
N ALA A 216 -19.92 0.37 17.64
CA ALA A 216 -18.95 0.66 16.59
C ALA A 216 -19.56 0.46 15.19
N PHE A 217 -20.32 -0.62 15.00
CA PHE A 217 -21.07 -0.86 13.75
C PHE A 217 -22.03 0.30 13.45
N ALA A 218 -22.74 0.82 14.46
CA ALA A 218 -23.65 1.94 14.24
C ALA A 218 -22.95 3.24 13.90
N ALA A 219 -21.76 3.47 14.43
CA ALA A 219 -21.01 4.71 14.25
C ALA A 219 -20.49 4.91 12.82
N VAL A 220 -20.15 3.81 12.11
CA VAL A 220 -19.58 3.87 10.76
C VAL A 220 -20.60 4.19 9.67
N TRP A 221 -21.90 4.16 9.95
CA TRP A 221 -22.95 4.44 8.96
C TRP A 221 -23.42 5.90 9.00
N ALA A 222 -23.53 6.51 7.82
CA ALA A 222 -24.23 7.79 7.66
C ALA A 222 -25.73 7.63 7.97
N GLU A 223 -26.40 8.72 8.37
CA GLU A 223 -27.83 8.67 8.74
C GLU A 223 -28.73 8.16 7.60
N ASP A 224 -28.46 8.59 6.37
CA ASP A 224 -29.16 8.23 5.14
C ASP A 224 -28.45 7.14 4.33
N ALA A 225 -27.56 6.36 4.97
CA ALA A 225 -26.77 5.34 4.30
C ALA A 225 -27.61 4.29 3.58
N VAL A 226 -27.04 3.75 2.51
CA VAL A 226 -27.65 2.72 1.68
C VAL A 226 -26.77 1.48 1.64
N GLN A 227 -27.35 0.32 1.94
CA GLN A 227 -26.77 -0.96 1.55
C GLN A 227 -27.56 -1.53 0.37
N ASP A 228 -26.85 -1.83 -0.71
CA ASP A 228 -27.43 -2.36 -1.96
C ASP A 228 -26.90 -3.77 -2.21
N MET A 229 -27.79 -4.76 -2.19
CA MET A 229 -27.48 -6.18 -2.28
C MET A 229 -28.17 -6.80 -3.51
N PRO A 230 -27.69 -6.51 -4.74
CA PRO A 230 -28.38 -6.89 -5.97
C PRO A 230 -28.62 -8.40 -6.10
N PHE A 231 -27.73 -9.23 -5.53
CA PHE A 231 -27.82 -10.69 -5.59
C PHE A 231 -28.53 -11.34 -4.39
N SER A 232 -29.02 -10.55 -3.42
CA SER A 232 -29.70 -11.08 -2.23
C SER A 232 -30.86 -12.02 -2.58
N PRO A 233 -31.02 -13.20 -1.95
CA PRO A 233 -32.02 -14.17 -2.38
C PRO A 233 -33.45 -13.67 -2.20
N GLU A 234 -34.40 -14.34 -2.86
CA GLU A 234 -35.83 -14.04 -2.70
C GLU A 234 -36.26 -14.16 -1.22
N GLY A 235 -37.12 -13.25 -0.77
CA GLY A 235 -37.52 -13.16 0.64
C GLY A 235 -36.60 -12.30 1.51
N PHE A 236 -35.46 -11.85 0.99
CA PHE A 236 -34.52 -10.96 1.70
C PHE A 236 -34.49 -9.58 1.03
N PRO A 237 -34.17 -8.51 1.80
CA PRO A 237 -34.01 -7.17 1.23
C PRO A 237 -32.95 -7.17 0.12
N LYS A 238 -33.29 -6.54 -1.00
CA LYS A 238 -32.34 -6.20 -2.07
C LYS A 238 -31.61 -4.89 -1.80
N ARG A 239 -32.19 -4.06 -0.93
CA ARG A 239 -31.71 -2.72 -0.61
C ARG A 239 -32.24 -2.32 0.76
N LEU A 240 -31.40 -1.65 1.54
CA LEU A 240 -31.72 -1.05 2.83
C LEU A 240 -31.34 0.42 2.76
N GLU A 241 -32.21 1.29 3.26
CA GLU A 241 -32.00 2.75 3.24
C GLU A 241 -32.24 3.32 4.64
N GLY A 242 -31.28 4.11 5.11
CA GLY A 242 -31.26 4.71 6.42
C GLY A 242 -30.58 3.83 7.47
N ARG A 243 -29.78 4.47 8.34
CA ARG A 243 -29.04 3.80 9.41
C ARG A 243 -29.93 2.94 10.30
N ASP A 244 -31.12 3.42 10.66
CA ASP A 244 -32.03 2.69 11.56
C ASP A 244 -32.46 1.34 10.96
N HIS A 245 -32.72 1.27 9.65
CA HIS A 245 -33.05 0.01 8.97
C HIS A 245 -31.85 -0.92 8.85
N LEU A 246 -30.64 -0.37 8.64
CA LEU A 246 -29.40 -1.16 8.67
C LEU A 246 -29.19 -1.78 10.05
N LEU A 247 -29.31 -0.99 11.13
CA LEU A 247 -29.18 -1.49 12.50
C LEU A 247 -30.21 -2.57 12.80
N GLN A 248 -31.46 -2.38 12.38
CA GLN A 248 -32.50 -3.38 12.55
C GLN A 248 -32.17 -4.67 11.78
N HIS A 249 -31.61 -4.57 10.57
CA HIS A 249 -31.23 -5.73 9.76
C HIS A 249 -30.14 -6.56 10.42
N TYR A 250 -29.14 -5.92 11.03
CA TYR A 250 -28.01 -6.57 11.70
C TYR A 250 -28.27 -6.86 13.20
N ALA A 251 -29.43 -6.52 13.75
CA ALA A 251 -29.69 -6.60 15.19
C ALA A 251 -29.53 -8.01 15.78
N ALA A 252 -29.82 -9.05 15.00
CA ALA A 252 -29.67 -10.45 15.43
C ALA A 252 -28.27 -11.02 15.20
N TRP A 253 -27.36 -10.25 14.59
CA TRP A 253 -26.02 -10.72 14.24
C TRP A 253 -25.23 -11.27 15.46
N PRO A 254 -25.22 -10.60 16.62
CA PRO A 254 -24.46 -11.09 17.78
C PRO A 254 -24.90 -12.47 18.28
N GLU A 255 -26.20 -12.76 18.19
CA GLU A 255 -26.82 -14.01 18.64
C GLU A 255 -26.66 -15.15 17.63
N ILE A 256 -26.66 -14.86 16.32
CA ILE A 256 -26.62 -15.89 15.28
C ILE A 256 -25.20 -16.22 14.79
N SER A 257 -24.25 -15.29 14.94
CA SER A 257 -22.85 -15.50 14.53
C SER A 257 -22.02 -16.05 15.69
N GLY A 258 -21.08 -16.95 15.40
CA GLY A 258 -20.11 -17.50 16.33
C GLY A 258 -18.76 -16.80 16.16
N ARG A 259 -17.68 -17.55 15.92
CA ARG A 259 -16.40 -16.95 15.51
C ARG A 259 -16.55 -16.41 14.08
N ALA A 260 -16.11 -15.19 13.86
CA ALA A 260 -16.16 -14.53 12.55
C ALA A 260 -14.77 -13.98 12.19
N ASN A 261 -14.47 -13.98 10.89
CA ASN A 261 -13.31 -13.34 10.29
C ASN A 261 -13.73 -12.81 8.92
N PHE A 262 -13.49 -11.52 8.68
CA PHE A 262 -13.73 -10.77 7.47
C PHE A 262 -12.49 -9.96 7.04
N THR A 263 -11.52 -9.73 7.92
CA THR A 263 -10.41 -8.78 7.71
C THR A 263 -9.09 -9.41 7.29
N GLU A 264 -8.89 -10.72 7.49
CA GLU A 264 -7.60 -11.38 7.21
C GLU A 264 -7.25 -11.41 5.72
N GLU A 265 -8.24 -11.61 4.85
CA GLU A 265 -8.09 -11.61 3.38
C GLU A 265 -8.66 -10.33 2.74
N LEU A 266 -8.71 -9.21 3.46
CA LEU A 266 -9.24 -7.94 2.95
C LEU A 266 -8.24 -7.25 2.02
N VAL A 267 -8.67 -6.95 0.81
CA VAL A 267 -7.89 -6.26 -0.23
C VAL A 267 -8.67 -5.05 -0.72
N PHE A 268 -8.01 -3.89 -0.76
CA PHE A 268 -8.56 -2.64 -1.27
C PHE A 268 -8.08 -2.34 -2.70
N TYR A 269 -9.00 -1.79 -3.49
CA TYR A 269 -8.78 -1.26 -4.83
C TYR A 269 -9.22 0.20 -4.84
N PRO A 270 -8.28 1.14 -4.62
CA PRO A 270 -8.57 2.57 -4.59
C PRO A 270 -9.16 3.05 -5.92
N MET A 271 -10.08 4.02 -5.83
CA MET A 271 -10.70 4.62 -7.01
C MET A 271 -10.15 6.03 -7.28
N ALA A 272 -10.51 6.60 -8.42
CA ALA A 272 -10.12 7.98 -8.77
C ALA A 272 -10.69 9.02 -7.78
N ASP A 273 -11.87 8.74 -7.22
CA ASP A 273 -12.43 9.46 -6.10
C ASP A 273 -11.91 8.84 -4.80
N PRO A 274 -11.15 9.57 -3.96
CA PRO A 274 -10.54 9.02 -2.75
C PRO A 274 -11.55 8.68 -1.64
N THR A 275 -12.82 9.10 -1.80
CA THR A 275 -13.93 8.71 -0.92
C THR A 275 -14.55 7.38 -1.33
N MET A 276 -14.15 6.81 -2.47
CA MET A 276 -14.65 5.53 -2.98
C MET A 276 -13.57 4.46 -3.03
N VAL A 277 -13.95 3.24 -2.66
CA VAL A 277 -13.08 2.07 -2.70
C VAL A 277 -13.87 0.84 -3.11
N PHE A 278 -13.27 -0.01 -3.94
CA PHE A 278 -13.73 -1.38 -4.10
C PHE A 278 -12.91 -2.30 -3.20
N ALA A 279 -13.55 -3.21 -2.48
CA ALA A 279 -12.87 -4.15 -1.61
C ALA A 279 -13.27 -5.59 -1.94
N GLU A 280 -12.33 -6.52 -1.85
CA GLU A 280 -12.59 -7.95 -1.85
C GLU A 280 -12.18 -8.53 -0.51
N TRP A 281 -12.98 -9.43 0.04
CA TRP A 281 -12.64 -10.13 1.28
C TRP A 281 -13.30 -11.50 1.36
N ARG A 282 -12.81 -12.34 2.28
CA ARG A 282 -13.40 -13.63 2.60
C ARG A 282 -13.99 -13.58 4.00
N GLY A 283 -15.29 -13.88 4.10
CA GLY A 283 -15.97 -14.08 5.37
C GLY A 283 -15.97 -15.54 5.77
N VAL A 284 -15.48 -15.85 6.97
CA VAL A 284 -15.54 -17.18 7.58
C VAL A 284 -16.24 -17.05 8.92
N VAL A 285 -17.47 -17.56 9.02
CA VAL A 285 -18.33 -17.38 10.18
C VAL A 285 -18.99 -18.69 10.61
N ASP A 286 -18.91 -19.02 11.90
CA ASP A 286 -19.72 -20.09 12.48
C ASP A 286 -21.18 -19.62 12.61
N ILE A 287 -22.15 -20.26 11.96
CA ILE A 287 -23.57 -19.90 12.11
C ILE A 287 -24.19 -20.75 13.21
N LEU A 288 -24.52 -20.13 14.34
CA LEU A 288 -24.96 -20.82 15.55
C LEU A 288 -26.35 -21.44 15.41
N SER A 289 -27.24 -20.81 14.63
CA SER A 289 -28.62 -21.27 14.45
C SER A 289 -28.72 -22.60 13.68
N THR A 290 -27.81 -22.84 12.74
CA THR A 290 -27.80 -24.04 11.89
C THR A 290 -26.64 -24.98 12.21
N GLY A 291 -25.63 -24.52 12.95
CA GLY A 291 -24.37 -25.22 13.19
C GLY A 291 -23.46 -25.34 11.96
N ARG A 292 -23.76 -24.60 10.88
CA ARG A 292 -23.00 -24.66 9.61
C ARG A 292 -21.92 -23.58 9.58
N LEU A 293 -20.84 -23.84 8.85
CA LEU A 293 -19.84 -22.83 8.52
C LEU A 293 -20.32 -22.00 7.33
N TYR A 294 -20.38 -20.68 7.49
CA TYR A 294 -20.60 -19.73 6.41
C TYR A 294 -19.25 -19.24 5.89
N GLU A 295 -18.85 -19.74 4.72
CA GLU A 295 -17.63 -19.34 4.04
C GLU A 295 -17.97 -18.64 2.73
N GLN A 296 -17.83 -17.32 2.69
CA GLN A 296 -18.27 -16.47 1.58
C GLN A 296 -17.11 -15.63 1.04
N ARG A 297 -17.09 -15.39 -0.28
CA ARG A 297 -16.24 -14.37 -0.88
C ARG A 297 -17.10 -13.18 -1.26
N TYR A 298 -16.68 -12.01 -0.84
CA TYR A 298 -17.39 -10.77 -1.07
C TYR A 298 -16.61 -9.87 -2.01
N GLY A 299 -17.34 -9.11 -2.80
CA GLY A 299 -16.87 -7.86 -3.41
C GLY A 299 -17.77 -6.73 -2.91
N GLY A 300 -17.20 -5.56 -2.64
CA GLY A 300 -17.95 -4.43 -2.10
C GLY A 300 -17.51 -3.12 -2.73
N LEU A 301 -18.44 -2.33 -3.25
CA LEU A 301 -18.19 -0.93 -3.59
C LEU A 301 -18.67 -0.04 -2.44
N PHE A 302 -17.76 0.73 -1.86
CA PHE A 302 -18.02 1.63 -0.76
C PHE A 302 -17.85 3.09 -1.19
N HIS A 303 -18.72 3.95 -0.69
CA HIS A 303 -18.56 5.40 -0.70
C HIS A 303 -18.60 5.88 0.75
N VAL A 304 -17.48 6.46 1.20
CA VAL A 304 -17.25 6.90 2.57
C VAL A 304 -17.00 8.39 2.57
N VAL A 305 -17.86 9.14 3.24
CA VAL A 305 -17.75 10.60 3.36
C VAL A 305 -17.68 10.94 4.83
N ASP A 306 -16.72 11.80 5.19
CA ASP A 306 -16.49 12.23 6.58
C ASP A 306 -16.34 11.04 7.57
N GLY A 307 -15.73 9.95 7.10
CA GLY A 307 -15.54 8.73 7.90
C GLY A 307 -16.81 7.90 8.11
N GLN A 308 -17.87 8.14 7.33
CA GLN A 308 -19.10 7.37 7.38
C GLN A 308 -19.48 6.79 6.02
N ILE A 309 -19.89 5.52 6.02
CA ILE A 309 -20.36 4.81 4.84
C ILE A 309 -21.72 5.39 4.44
N GLN A 310 -21.79 6.00 3.26
CA GLN A 310 -23.03 6.45 2.62
C GLN A 310 -23.61 5.39 1.68
N LEU A 311 -22.74 4.66 0.99
CA LEU A 311 -23.13 3.55 0.12
C LEU A 311 -22.24 2.35 0.39
N PHE A 312 -22.86 1.20 0.59
CA PHE A 312 -22.22 -0.11 0.49
C PHE A 312 -22.99 -0.96 -0.52
N ARG A 313 -22.45 -1.16 -1.72
CA ARG A 313 -22.98 -2.16 -2.63
C ARG A 313 -22.23 -3.47 -2.47
N GLU A 314 -22.94 -4.48 -2.03
CA GLU A 314 -22.40 -5.78 -1.65
C GLU A 314 -22.70 -6.85 -2.71
N TYR A 315 -21.65 -7.56 -3.11
CA TYR A 315 -21.72 -8.69 -4.02
C TYR A 315 -21.26 -9.95 -3.28
N TYR A 316 -22.12 -10.96 -3.25
CA TYR A 316 -21.86 -12.24 -2.60
C TYR A 316 -22.58 -13.38 -3.35
N ASP A 317 -22.15 -14.62 -3.13
CA ASP A 317 -22.85 -15.79 -3.68
C ASP A 317 -24.11 -16.11 -2.86
N PRO A 318 -25.33 -15.95 -3.42
CA PRO A 318 -26.56 -16.23 -2.70
C PRO A 318 -26.78 -17.72 -2.40
N ILE A 319 -26.11 -18.64 -3.12
CA ILE A 319 -26.20 -20.07 -2.87
C ILE A 319 -25.51 -20.41 -1.55
N VAL A 320 -24.29 -19.91 -1.36
CA VAL A 320 -23.52 -20.10 -0.12
C VAL A 320 -24.28 -19.54 1.09
N PHE A 321 -24.87 -18.35 0.95
CA PHE A 321 -25.74 -17.77 1.99
C PHE A 321 -26.91 -18.71 2.31
N ARG A 322 -27.65 -19.16 1.30
CA ARG A 322 -28.81 -20.04 1.52
C ARG A 322 -28.44 -21.33 2.24
N VAL A 323 -27.34 -21.97 1.86
CA VAL A 323 -26.87 -23.20 2.51
C VAL A 323 -26.49 -22.94 3.97
N ALA A 324 -25.72 -21.90 4.26
CA ALA A 324 -25.29 -21.63 5.63
C ALA A 324 -26.46 -21.35 6.59
N PHE A 325 -27.51 -20.68 6.10
CA PHE A 325 -28.70 -20.33 6.88
C PHE A 325 -29.86 -21.34 6.74
N GLY A 326 -29.65 -22.51 6.13
CA GLY A 326 -30.65 -23.59 6.07
C GLY A 326 -31.86 -23.31 5.17
N LEU A 327 -31.69 -22.44 4.17
CA LEU A 327 -32.72 -22.00 3.21
C LEU A 327 -32.73 -22.84 1.92
N ASP A 328 -31.91 -23.89 1.88
CA ASP A 328 -31.82 -24.87 0.81
C ASP A 328 -32.80 -26.05 0.98
N GLU A 329 -33.27 -26.29 2.20
CA GLU A 329 -34.09 -27.46 2.55
C GLU A 329 -35.60 -27.30 2.26
N GLY A 330 -36.03 -26.19 1.66
CA GLY A 330 -37.44 -25.85 1.40
C GLY A 330 -38.01 -26.17 0.01
N SER A 331 -37.30 -26.93 -0.84
CA SER A 331 -37.75 -27.33 -2.19
C SER A 331 -38.12 -28.81 -2.29
N THR A 332 -38.69 -29.42 -1.25
CA THR A 332 -39.50 -30.62 -1.46
C THR A 332 -40.87 -30.16 -1.95
N ALA A 333 -41.02 -30.10 -3.27
CA ALA A 333 -42.32 -29.96 -3.90
C ALA A 333 -43.16 -31.22 -3.60
N ASP A 334 -43.91 -31.18 -2.51
CA ASP A 334 -45.19 -31.90 -2.44
C ASP A 334 -46.21 -31.05 -3.20
N ASN A 335 -46.45 -31.44 -4.47
CA ASN A 335 -47.73 -31.28 -5.16
C ASN A 335 -47.78 -32.18 -6.41
#